data_AF-A0A3P8VEB0-F1
#
_entry.id   AF-A0A3P8VEB0-F1
#
_cell.length_a   1.000
_cell.length_b   1.000
_cell.length_c   1.000
_cell.angle_alpha   90.00
_cell.angle_beta   90.00
_cell.angle_gamma   90.00
#
_symmetry.space_group_name_H-M   'P 1'
#
loop_
_entity.id
_entity.type
_entity.pdbx_description
1 polymer ?
#
loop_
_entity_poly.entity_id
_entity_poly.type
_entity_poly.pdbx_seq_one_letter_code
_entity_poly.pdbx_strand_id
1 'polypeptide(L)' 'MSLFQSALDFLSGPGSSGATSRDQNDFVGQMVELSDLKLRIKRVIAEGE' A
#
# COMPACT_ATOMS: atom_id res chain seq x y z
N MET A 1 9.44 -12.58 -9.72
CA MET A 1 9.56 -11.15 -10.11
C MET A 1 10.67 -10.53 -9.29
N SER A 2 11.55 -9.73 -9.89
CA SER A 2 12.78 -9.21 -9.25
C SER A 2 12.47 -8.04 -8.31
N LEU A 3 13.02 -8.07 -7.09
CA LEU A 3 12.90 -7.01 -6.06
C LEU A 3 13.36 -5.64 -6.57
N PHE A 4 14.32 -5.62 -7.50
CA PHE A 4 14.80 -4.39 -8.13
C PHE A 4 13.71 -3.72 -8.96
N GLN A 5 12.85 -4.48 -9.63
CA GLN A 5 11.73 -3.93 -10.39
C GLN A 5 10.68 -3.31 -9.45
N SER A 6 10.40 -3.97 -8.31
CA SER A 6 9.48 -3.44 -7.29
C SER A 6 9.98 -2.14 -6.63
N ALA A 7 11.30 -2.01 -6.41
CA ALA A 7 11.88 -0.79 -5.85
C ALA A 7 11.88 0.38 -6.86
N LEU A 8 12.08 0.08 -8.15
CA LEU A 8 12.06 1.08 -9.20
C LEU A 8 10.64 1.59 -9.47
N ASP A 9 9.64 0.70 -9.44
CA ASP A 9 8.22 1.06 -9.52
C ASP A 9 7.77 1.88 -8.28
N PHE A 10 8.34 1.61 -7.10
CA PHE A 10 8.11 2.42 -5.89
C PHE A 10 8.73 3.82 -5.97
N LEU A 11 9.96 3.93 -6.46
CA LEU A 11 10.67 5.21 -6.63
C LEU A 11 10.13 6.06 -7.79
N SER A 12 9.54 5.44 -8.80
CA SER A 12 8.99 6.11 -10.00
C SER A 12 7.47 6.38 -9.93
N GLY A 13 6.86 6.20 -8.74
CA GLY A 13 5.43 6.43 -8.53
C GLY A 13 4.94 7.83 -8.95
N PRO A 14 3.66 7.95 -9.37
CA PRO A 14 3.09 9.15 -9.93
C PRO A 14 2.86 10.19 -8.84
N GLY A 15 3.83 11.06 -8.61
CA GLY A 15 3.74 12.06 -7.54
C GLY A 15 4.98 12.95 -7.43
N SER A 16 5.53 13.38 -8.56
CA SER A 16 6.35 14.59 -8.56
C SER A 16 5.48 15.74 -8.05
N SER A 17 5.86 16.31 -6.90
CA SER A 17 5.33 17.55 -6.33
C SER A 17 3.91 17.45 -5.73
N GLY A 18 3.83 17.63 -4.40
CA GLY A 18 2.60 18.12 -3.77
C GLY A 18 2.10 17.31 -2.60
N ALA A 19 2.68 17.58 -1.43
CA ALA A 19 1.97 17.87 -0.20
C ALA A 19 0.84 16.95 0.30
N THR A 20 0.99 16.60 1.58
CA THR A 20 -0.06 16.34 2.59
C THR A 20 -0.57 14.91 2.74
N SER A 21 -0.69 14.53 4.02
CA SER A 21 -1.34 13.32 4.55
C SER A 21 -0.58 12.01 4.41
N ARG A 22 0.48 11.95 5.22
CA ARG A 22 1.01 10.75 5.88
C ARG A 22 0.00 10.23 6.92
N ASP A 23 -1.26 10.02 6.52
CA ASP A 23 -2.34 9.55 7.39
C ASP A 23 -2.30 8.02 7.47
N GLN A 24 -1.55 7.52 8.46
CA GLN A 24 -1.76 6.35 9.33
C GLN A 24 -2.63 5.15 8.87
N ASN A 25 -2.70 4.83 7.57
CA ASN A 25 -3.45 3.69 7.07
C ASN A 25 -2.76 3.05 5.86
N ASP A 26 -1.45 2.79 6.00
CA ASP A 26 -0.58 2.24 4.94
C ASP A 26 -1.12 0.94 4.32
N PHE A 27 -1.95 0.18 5.04
CA PHE A 27 -2.53 -1.08 4.57
C PHE A 27 -3.70 -0.91 3.60
N VAL A 28 -4.42 0.22 3.60
CA VAL A 28 -5.59 0.42 2.74
C VAL A 28 -5.14 0.53 1.28
N GLY A 29 -5.78 -0.25 0.40
CA GLY A 29 -5.47 -0.33 -1.02
C GLY A 29 -4.49 -1.45 -1.38
N GLN A 30 -3.75 -1.99 -0.41
CA GLN A 30 -2.82 -3.10 -0.61
C GLN A 30 -3.54 -4.44 -0.86
N MET A 31 -2.84 -5.36 -1.54
CA MET A 31 -3.25 -6.75 -1.72
C MET A 31 -2.50 -7.64 -0.72
N VAL A 32 -3.22 -8.47 0.02
CA VAL A 32 -2.67 -9.43 0.99
C VAL A 32 -3.06 -10.84 0.58
N GLU A 33 -2.11 -11.76 0.70
CA GLU A 33 -2.33 -13.18 0.45
C GLU A 33 -2.48 -13.91 1.80
N LEU A 34 -3.58 -14.63 1.97
CA LEU A 34 -3.89 -15.47 3.12
C LEU A 34 -4.20 -16.87 2.61
N SER A 35 -3.22 -17.78 2.72
CA SER A 35 -3.33 -19.13 2.17
C SER A 35 -3.61 -19.10 0.66
N ASP A 36 -4.77 -19.59 0.22
CA ASP A 36 -5.23 -19.59 -1.17
C ASP A 36 -6.05 -18.34 -1.55
N LEU A 37 -6.25 -17.42 -0.60
CA LEU A 37 -7.04 -16.22 -0.79
C LEU A 37 -6.16 -15.00 -1.06
N LYS A 38 -6.61 -14.14 -1.99
CA LYS A 38 -6.00 -12.84 -2.28
C LYS A 38 -7.01 -11.74 -2.03
N LEU A 39 -6.76 -10.92 -1.01
CA LEU A 39 -7.69 -9.92 -0.50
C LEU A 39 -7.16 -8.51 -0.71
N ARG A 40 -8.03 -7.58 -1.08
CA ARG A 40 -7.72 -6.14 -1.14
C ARG A 40 -8.25 -5.46 0.10
N ILE A 41 -7.39 -4.75 0.82
CA ILE A 41 -7.81 -3.97 1.98
C ILE A 41 -8.53 -2.72 1.46
N LYS A 42 -9.80 -2.56 1.83
CA LYS A 42 -10.65 -1.47 1.29
C LYS A 42 -10.69 -0.23 2.19
N ARG A 43 -10.72 -0.44 3.51
CA ARG A 43 -10.82 0.62 4.52
C ARG A 43 -10.53 0.02 5.90
N VAL A 44 -10.19 0.87 6.86
CA VAL A 44 -10.15 0.51 8.27
C VAL A 44 -11.56 0.60 8.87
N ILE A 45 -11.82 -0.29 9.83
CA ILE A 45 -13.13 -0.42 10.48
C ILE A 45 -13.05 -0.17 11.99
N ALA A 46 -11.86 -0.31 12.58
CA ALA A 46 -11.57 -0.07 13.98
C ALA A 46 -10.07 0.20 14.13
N GLU A 47 -9.72 1.15 14.98
CA GLU A 47 -8.36 1.43 15.44
C GLU A 47 -8.27 0.99 16.91
N GLY A 48 -7.11 0.48 17.34
CA GLY A 48 -6.90 0.06 18.73
C GLY A 48 -6.40 1.22 19.59
N GLU A 49 -6.89 1.32 20.82
CA GLU A 49 -6.23 2.10 21.90
C GLU A 49 -5.11 1.31 22.56
#